data_AF-A0A965RKD1-F1
#
_entry.id   AF-A0A965RKD1-F1
#
_cell.length_a   1.000
_cell.length_b   1.000
_cell.length_c   1.000
_cell.angle_alpha   90.00
_cell.angle_beta   90.00
_cell.angle_gamma   90.00
#
_symmetry.space_group_name_H-M   'P 1'
#
loop_
_entity.id
_entity.type
_entity.pdbx_description
1 polymer ?
#
loop_
_entity_poly.entity_id
_entity_poly.type
_entity_poly.pdbx_seq_one_letter_code
_entity_poly.pdbx_strand_id
1 'polypeptide(L)'
;MAHFAELNANNVVLRVVVVDNKDTSDASGVEKEHIGAAHLEKILGGTWKQTSYNGKIRKNYAGIGYTYRSDIDAFVPPKPFPSWILNANAQWEAPVAMPTDG
;
A
#
# COMPACT_ATOMS: atom_id res chain seq x y z
N MET A 1 4.56 -15.94 -0.58
CA MET A 1 3.30 -15.33 -1.01
C MET A 1 3.50 -13.82 -1.01
N ALA A 2 2.98 -13.12 -2.01
CA ALA A 2 3.08 -11.68 -2.14
C ALA A 2 1.71 -11.03 -1.99
N HIS A 3 1.64 -9.85 -1.36
CA HIS A 3 0.39 -9.13 -1.17
C HIS A 3 0.23 -8.05 -2.23
N PHE A 4 -0.97 -7.89 -2.77
CA PHE A 4 -1.30 -6.87 -3.76
C PHE A 4 -2.56 -6.12 -3.37
N ALA A 5 -2.51 -4.80 -3.50
CA ALA A 5 -3.62 -3.91 -3.29
C ALA A 5 -4.24 -3.50 -4.63
N GLU A 6 -5.54 -3.66 -4.77
CA GLU A 6 -6.30 -3.12 -5.90
C GLU A 6 -6.56 -1.64 -5.69
N LEU A 7 -6.26 -0.81 -6.68
CA LEU A 7 -6.42 0.63 -6.67
C LEU A 7 -7.56 1.04 -7.60
N ASN A 8 -8.39 2.00 -7.15
CA ASN A 8 -9.33 2.69 -8.01
C ASN A 8 -8.65 3.85 -8.78
N ALA A 9 -9.44 4.56 -9.60
CA ALA A 9 -8.96 5.70 -10.40
C ALA A 9 -8.35 6.85 -9.58
N ASN A 10 -8.64 6.94 -8.29
CA ASN A 10 -8.08 7.94 -7.37
C ASN A 10 -6.90 7.38 -6.53
N ASN A 11 -6.32 6.25 -6.93
CA ASN A 11 -5.29 5.52 -6.19
C ASN A 11 -5.72 5.05 -4.79
N VAL A 12 -7.03 4.91 -4.54
CA VAL A 12 -7.55 4.40 -3.27
C VAL A 12 -7.64 2.88 -3.31
N VAL A 13 -7.15 2.24 -2.25
CA VAL A 13 -7.15 0.80 -2.07
C VAL A 13 -8.57 0.29 -1.85
N LEU A 14 -9.03 -0.59 -2.74
CA LEU A 14 -10.34 -1.23 -2.69
C LEU A 14 -10.30 -2.53 -1.89
N ARG A 15 -9.26 -3.35 -2.12
CA ARG A 15 -9.03 -4.61 -1.42
C ARG A 15 -7.56 -5.01 -1.47
N VAL A 16 -7.17 -5.95 -0.61
CA VAL A 16 -5.85 -6.57 -0.62
C VAL A 16 -6.02 -8.07 -0.79
N VAL A 17 -5.25 -8.65 -1.72
CA VAL A 17 -5.23 -10.08 -2.01
C VAL A 17 -3.83 -10.62 -1.82
N VAL A 18 -3.74 -11.94 -1.68
CA VAL A 18 -2.48 -12.66 -1.57
C VAL A 18 -2.31 -13.55 -2.80
N VAL A 19 -1.15 -13.45 -3.42
CA VAL A 19 -0.78 -14.20 -4.62
C VAL A 19 0.35 -15.17 -4.28
N ASP A 20 0.29 -16.37 -4.84
CA ASP A 20 1.33 -17.37 -4.67
C ASP A 20 2.62 -16.94 -5.41
N ASN A 21 3.79 -17.33 -4.89
CA ASN A 21 5.07 -16.95 -5.50
C ASN A 21 5.22 -17.46 -6.94
N LYS A 22 4.58 -18.59 -7.27
CA LYS A 22 4.61 -19.14 -8.64
C LYS A 22 3.99 -18.19 -9.66
N ASP A 23 3.01 -17.38 -9.23
CA ASP A 23 2.25 -16.46 -10.07
C ASP A 23 2.84 -15.03 -10.02
N THR A 24 3.94 -14.82 -9.28
CA THR A 24 4.64 -13.53 -9.16
C THR A 24 6.10 -13.59 -9.60
N SER A 25 6.64 -14.77 -9.89
CA SER A 25 8.05 -14.97 -10.20
C SER A 25 8.30 -15.18 -11.68
N ASP A 26 9.46 -14.75 -12.16
CA ASP A 26 9.93 -15.06 -13.51
C ASP A 26 10.40 -16.52 -13.64
N ALA A 27 10.86 -16.90 -14.84
CA ALA A 27 11.39 -18.24 -15.12
C ALA A 27 12.64 -18.61 -14.28
N SER A 28 13.29 -17.62 -13.65
CA SER A 28 14.42 -17.82 -12.74
C SER A 28 14.01 -17.87 -11.26
N GLY A 29 12.70 -17.80 -10.97
CA GLY A 29 12.17 -17.80 -9.61
C GLY A 29 12.32 -16.46 -8.88
N VAL A 30 12.62 -15.38 -9.60
CA VAL A 30 12.76 -14.05 -9.01
C VAL A 30 11.41 -13.36 -9.02
N GLU A 31 10.93 -12.95 -7.84
CA GLU A 31 9.68 -12.21 -7.71
C GLU A 31 9.75 -10.85 -8.42
N LYS A 32 8.74 -10.57 -9.24
CA LYS A 32 8.57 -9.30 -9.95
C LYS A 32 7.13 -8.81 -9.78
N GLU A 33 7.00 -7.61 -9.22
CA GLU A 33 5.70 -6.94 -9.04
C GLU A 33 4.84 -6.95 -10.31
N HIS A 34 5.42 -6.65 -11.47
CA HIS A 34 4.68 -6.56 -12.73
C HIS A 34 4.10 -7.91 -13.18
N ILE A 35 4.72 -9.04 -12.81
CA ILE A 35 4.21 -10.37 -13.14
C ILE A 35 2.95 -10.64 -12.31
N GLY A 36 3.03 -10.43 -11.00
CA GLY A 36 1.87 -10.60 -10.11
C GLY A 36 0.74 -9.62 -10.41
N ALA A 37 1.07 -8.35 -10.72
CA ALA A 37 0.08 -7.34 -11.11
C ALA A 37 -0.62 -7.71 -12.43
N ALA A 38 0.14 -8.15 -13.44
CA ALA A 38 -0.44 -8.59 -14.72
C ALA A 38 -1.29 -9.87 -14.56
N HIS A 39 -0.89 -10.79 -13.70
CA HIS A 39 -1.67 -11.98 -13.38
C HIS A 39 -3.03 -11.61 -12.76
N LEU A 40 -3.03 -10.70 -11.79
CA LEU A 40 -4.24 -10.21 -11.14
C LEU A 40 -5.13 -9.39 -12.11
N GLU A 41 -4.54 -8.50 -12.90
CA GLU A 41 -5.25 -7.74 -13.93
C GLU A 41 -5.94 -8.69 -14.93
N LYS A 42 -5.28 -9.77 -15.33
CA LYS A 42 -5.86 -10.75 -16.26
C LYS A 42 -7.07 -11.49 -15.68
N ILE A 43 -7.09 -11.77 -14.38
CA ILE A 43 -8.13 -12.60 -13.74
C ILE A 43 -9.26 -11.74 -13.17
N LEU A 44 -8.92 -10.60 -12.58
CA LEU A 44 -9.83 -9.75 -11.82
C LEU A 44 -10.03 -8.36 -12.44
N GLY A 45 -9.24 -7.98 -13.44
CA GLY A 45 -9.16 -6.61 -13.93
C GLY A 45 -8.52 -5.68 -12.91
N GLY A 46 -8.63 -4.37 -13.16
CA GLY A 46 -8.20 -3.34 -12.20
C GLY A 46 -6.70 -3.08 -12.18
N THR A 47 -6.29 -2.12 -11.35
CA THR A 47 -4.88 -1.74 -11.18
C THR A 47 -4.36 -2.30 -9.87
N TRP A 48 -3.24 -3.00 -9.91
CA TRP A 48 -2.68 -3.68 -8.73
C TRP A 48 -1.30 -3.14 -8.38
N LYS A 49 -1.09 -2.91 -7.08
CA LYS A 49 0.21 -2.54 -6.52
C LYS A 49 0.63 -3.46 -5.40
N GLN A 50 1.86 -3.94 -5.45
CA GLN A 50 2.38 -4.82 -4.41
C GLN A 50 2.51 -4.07 -3.08
N THR A 51 2.18 -4.74 -1.98
CA THR A 51 2.30 -4.23 -0.62
C THR A 51 3.07 -5.24 0.24
N SER A 52 3.77 -4.79 1.27
CA SER A 52 4.51 -5.65 2.20
C SER A 52 3.94 -5.50 3.59
N TYR A 53 3.54 -6.63 4.19
CA TYR A 53 3.05 -6.68 5.57
C TYR A 53 4.05 -6.08 6.57
N ASN A 54 5.34 -6.26 6.29
CA ASN A 54 6.47 -5.82 7.08
C ASN A 54 7.04 -4.45 6.64
N GLY A 55 6.31 -3.70 5.80
CA GLY A 55 6.67 -2.32 5.43
C GLY A 55 7.99 -2.18 4.67
N LYS A 56 8.56 -3.28 4.16
CA LYS A 56 9.84 -3.28 3.45
C LYS A 56 9.78 -2.50 2.13
N ILE A 57 8.59 -2.47 1.54
CA ILE A 57 8.27 -1.67 0.37
C ILE A 57 7.08 -0.79 0.71
N ARG A 58 7.08 0.42 0.15
CA ARG A 58 5.96 1.36 0.22
C ARG A 58 5.56 1.84 1.62
N LYS A 59 6.53 1.84 2.55
CA LYS A 59 6.49 2.32 3.95
C LYS A 59 5.45 1.67 4.86
N ASN A 60 4.20 1.61 4.42
CA ASN A 60 3.06 1.06 5.13
C ASN A 60 2.45 -0.09 4.35
N TYR A 61 1.84 -1.03 5.07
CA TYR A 61 0.95 -2.01 4.47
C TYR A 61 -0.34 -1.33 3.98
N ALA A 62 -0.75 -1.63 2.75
CA ALA A 62 -2.01 -1.17 2.19
C ALA A 62 -3.20 -1.69 3.03
N GLY A 63 -4.07 -0.78 3.45
CA GLY A 63 -5.38 -1.08 4.02
C GLY A 63 -6.49 -0.57 3.11
N ILE A 64 -7.69 -1.13 3.22
CA ILE A 64 -8.87 -0.63 2.49
C ILE A 64 -9.08 0.85 2.84
N GLY A 65 -9.28 1.69 1.82
CA GLY A 65 -9.42 3.15 1.98
C GLY A 65 -8.10 3.91 2.06
N TYR A 66 -6.95 3.24 2.06
CA TYR A 66 -5.65 3.92 1.99
C TYR A 66 -5.45 4.48 0.58
N THR A 67 -4.71 5.58 0.46
CA THR A 67 -4.34 6.16 -0.83
C THR A 67 -2.90 5.84 -1.15
N TYR A 68 -2.64 5.22 -2.30
CA TYR A 68 -1.28 5.09 -2.81
C TYR A 68 -0.80 6.45 -3.34
N ARG A 69 0.33 6.89 -2.79
CA ARG A 69 1.01 8.13 -3.15
C ARG A 69 2.33 7.81 -3.83
N SER A 70 2.39 8.01 -5.14
CA SER A 70 3.59 7.76 -5.94
C SER A 70 4.73 8.74 -5.66
N ASP A 71 4.43 9.94 -5.17
CA ASP A 71 5.41 10.98 -4.83
C ASP A 71 6.31 10.60 -3.65
N ILE A 72 5.78 9.82 -2.71
CA ILE A 72 6.50 9.35 -1.52
C ILE A 72 6.64 7.82 -1.47
N ASP A 73 6.28 7.16 -2.57
CA ASP A 73 6.08 5.72 -2.72
C ASP A 73 5.52 5.09 -1.45
N ALA A 74 4.28 5.43 -1.09
CA ALA A 74 3.68 4.97 0.16
C ALA A 74 2.17 4.76 0.10
N PHE A 75 1.69 3.80 0.89
CA PHE A 75 0.25 3.70 1.19
C PHE A 75 -0.09 4.58 2.40
N VAL A 76 -0.89 5.62 2.18
CA VAL A 76 -1.25 6.60 3.20
C VAL A 76 -2.64 6.28 3.74
N PRO A 77 -2.81 6.08 5.06
CA PRO A 77 -4.14 5.90 5.64
C PRO A 77 -5.02 7.14 5.39
N PRO A 78 -6.35 7.02 5.44
CA PRO A 78 -7.23 8.18 5.42
C PRO A 78 -6.89 9.11 6.59
N LYS A 79 -6.95 10.42 6.34
CA LYS A 79 -6.58 11.45 7.32
C LYS A 79 -7.57 11.42 8.50
N PRO A 80 -7.13 11.13 9.75
CA PRO A 80 -8.06 11.02 10.88
C PRO A 80 -8.71 12.36 11.23
N PHE A 81 -7.90 13.44 11.25
CA PHE A 81 -8.38 14.79 11.49
C PHE A 81 -7.67 15.78 10.54
N PRO A 82 -8.35 16.87 10.11
CA PRO A 82 -7.75 17.86 9.22
C PRO A 82 -6.44 18.46 9.73
N SER A 83 -6.28 18.55 11.06
CA SER A 83 -5.12 19.11 11.75
C SER A 83 -3.88 18.21 11.73
N TRP A 84 -4.02 16.91 11.47
CA TRP A 84 -2.89 15.99 11.49
C TRP A 84 -1.95 16.22 10.32
N ILE A 85 -0.66 16.03 10.56
CA ILE A 85 0.40 16.25 9.57
C ILE A 85 0.96 14.89 9.17
N LEU A 86 1.23 14.69 7.89
CA LEU A 86 1.84 13.46 7.40
C LEU A 86 3.34 13.53 7.64
N ASN A 87 3.89 12.58 8.39
CA ASN A 87 5.32 12.49 8.63
C ASN A 87 6.07 11.85 7.43
N ALA A 88 7.39 11.80 7.51
CA ALA A 88 8.24 11.21 6.46
C ALA A 88 7.99 9.70 6.23
N ASN A 89 7.46 9.00 7.25
CA ASN A 89 7.10 7.59 7.20
C ASN A 89 5.68 7.37 6.64
N ALA A 90 5.02 8.42 6.16
CA ALA A 90 3.66 8.38 5.64
C ALA A 90 2.62 7.96 6.71
N GLN A 91 2.87 8.31 7.96
CA GLN A 91 1.97 8.12 9.09
C GLN A 91 1.45 9.50 9.53
N TRP A 92 0.19 9.56 9.96
CA TRP A 92 -0.40 10.80 10.44
C TRP A 92 -0.01 11.03 11.90
N GLU A 93 0.44 12.25 12.21
CA GLU A 93 0.77 12.70 13.55
C GLU A 93 -0.11 13.89 13.95
N ALA A 94 -0.53 13.92 15.23
CA ALA A 94 -1.26 15.06 15.78
C ALA A 94 -0.31 16.26 15.93
N PRO A 95 -0.76 17.49 15.58
CA PRO A 95 0.11 18.68 15.58
C PRO A 95 0.39 19.26 16.97
N VAL A 96 -0.32 18.81 18.01
CA VAL A 96 -0.14 19.26 19.39
C VAL A 96 0.12 18.04 20.27
N ALA A 97 1.30 17.96 20.87
CA ALA A 97 1.53 17.03 21.97
C ALA A 97 0.55 17.39 23.09
N MET A 98 -0.20 16.41 23.60
CA MET A 98 -1.05 16.60 24.77
C MET A 98 -0.24 17.35 25.85
N PRO A 99 -0.74 18.46 26.44
CA PRO A 99 0.00 19.14 27.50
C PRO A 99 0.30 18.14 28.61
N THR A 100 1.57 17.86 28.87
CA THR A 100 2.00 17.18 30.09
C THR A 100 1.99 18.20 31.22
N ASP A 101 0.81 18.56 31.69
CA ASP A 101 0.64 19.31 32.94
C ASP A 101 0.19 18.32 34.01
N GLY A 102 1.07 18.12 34.99
CA GLY A 102 0.83 17.47 36.27
C GLY A 102 1.60 18.22 37.33
#